data_AF-A0A956VZN8-F1
#
_entry.id   AF-A0A956VZN8-F1
#
_cell.length_a   1.000
_cell.length_b   1.000
_cell.length_c   1.000
_cell.angle_alpha   90.00
_cell.angle_beta   90.00
_cell.angle_gamma   90.00
#
_symmetry.space_group_name_H-M   'P 1'
#
loop_
_entity.id
_entity.type
_entity.pdbx_description
1 polymer ?
#
loop_
_entity_poly.entity_id
_entity_poly.type
_entity_poly.pdbx_seq_one_letter_code
_entity_poly.pdbx_strand_id
1 'polypeptide(L)' 'MTQTGQTTSTRRIVAGERDASALAGGVADNGAVMRPQEDVAMEVRDLSLWYGKKQALTNVNLAFPKNKVTALIGPS' A
#
# COMPACT_ATOMS: atom_id res chain seq x y z
N MET A 1 58.57 -2.81 28.29
CA MET A 1 57.28 -2.99 29.00
C MET A 1 56.14 -2.79 28.00
N THR A 2 55.02 -3.45 28.25
CA THR A 2 54.00 -4.01 27.34
C THR A 2 53.01 -3.04 26.67
N GLN A 3 52.47 -3.53 25.55
CA GLN A 3 51.35 -3.08 24.71
C GLN A 3 49.99 -3.04 25.46
N THR A 4 48.97 -2.37 24.88
CA THR A 4 47.47 -2.52 25.01
C THR A 4 46.76 -1.23 25.50
N GLY A 5 45.70 -0.69 24.90
CA GLY A 5 44.88 -1.15 23.76
C GLY A 5 44.01 -0.03 23.20
N GLN A 6 43.89 0.00 21.87
CA GLN A 6 42.90 0.77 21.13
C GLN A 6 41.60 -0.03 21.10
N THR A 7 40.54 0.46 21.74
CA THR A 7 39.17 0.00 21.53
C THR A 7 38.23 1.16 21.84
N THR A 8 37.51 1.67 20.83
CA THR A 8 36.06 1.87 20.91
C THR A 8 35.55 2.06 19.49
N SER A 9 35.21 0.91 18.93
CA SER A 9 34.34 0.73 17.79
C SER A 9 33.01 1.46 18.00
N THR A 10 32.61 2.30 17.05
CA THR A 10 31.20 2.39 16.63
C THR A 10 31.18 2.97 15.23
N ARG A 11 31.21 2.08 14.25
CA ARG A 11 30.82 2.35 12.87
C ARG A 11 29.36 1.94 12.75
N ARG A 12 28.45 2.90 12.56
CA ARG A 12 27.10 2.60 12.04
C ARG A 12 26.82 3.53 10.88
N ILE A 13 26.93 2.96 9.69
CA ILE A 13 26.49 3.56 8.43
C ILE A 13 25.02 3.18 8.30
N VAL A 14 24.11 4.15 8.25
CA VAL A 14 22.76 3.95 7.70
C VAL A 14 22.75 4.67 6.37
N ALA A 15 22.67 3.88 5.32
CA ALA A 15 22.51 4.30 3.93
C ALA A 15 21.02 4.23 3.56
N GLY A 16 20.58 5.18 2.73
CA GLY A 16 19.24 5.21 2.11
C GLY A 16 18.14 5.62 3.09
N GLU A 17 17.20 6.49 2.79
CA GLU A 17 16.60 6.76 1.49
C GLU A 17 15.95 8.15 1.55
N ARG A 18 16.15 8.91 0.47
CA ARG A 18 15.42 10.13 0.15
C ARG A 18 13.98 9.69 -0.11
N ASP A 19 12.97 10.38 0.41
CA ASP A 19 12.17 11.24 -0.47
C ASP A 19 11.56 12.40 0.31
N ALA A 20 12.09 13.58 0.04
CA ALA A 20 11.40 14.83 0.23
C ALA A 20 10.40 15.00 -0.92
N SER A 21 9.11 15.13 -0.62
CA SER A 21 8.17 15.92 -1.43
C SER A 21 6.80 15.94 -0.76
N ALA A 22 6.03 17.00 -0.59
CA ALA A 22 6.23 18.43 -0.59
C ALA A 22 4.85 19.03 -0.18
N LEU A 23 4.84 20.31 0.19
CA LEU A 23 3.68 21.23 0.28
C LEU A 23 2.39 20.76 1.00
N ALA A 24 2.37 20.95 2.31
CA ALA A 24 1.14 21.28 3.03
C ALA A 24 0.69 22.69 2.64
N GLY A 25 -0.32 22.76 1.77
CA GLY A 25 -0.94 23.99 1.31
C GLY A 25 -2.25 23.68 0.60
N GLY A 26 -3.19 23.06 1.31
CA GLY A 26 -4.50 22.67 0.80
C GLY A 26 -5.60 23.16 1.74
N VAL A 27 -6.45 24.03 1.21
CA VAL A 27 -7.65 24.58 1.82
C VAL A 27 -8.50 23.45 2.43
N ALA A 28 -8.93 23.64 3.68
CA ALA A 28 -9.74 22.69 4.40
C ALA A 28 -11.13 22.56 3.75
N ASP A 29 -11.33 21.45 3.03
CA ASP A 29 -12.67 20.92 2.77
C ASP A 29 -12.96 19.76 3.75
N ASN A 30 -14.21 19.70 4.17
CA ASN A 30 -14.70 19.18 5.42
C ASN A 30 -14.45 17.67 5.63
N GLY A 31 -13.82 17.32 6.74
CA GLY A 31 -13.94 15.98 7.34
C GLY A 31 -13.29 14.84 6.57
N ALA A 32 -12.13 15.05 5.94
CA ALA A 32 -11.32 13.93 5.44
C ALA A 32 -10.79 13.11 6.63
N VAL A 33 -11.56 12.10 7.05
CA VAL A 33 -11.06 11.02 7.89
C VAL A 33 -9.85 10.44 7.16
N MET A 34 -8.65 10.69 7.68
CA MET A 34 -7.43 10.05 7.24
C MET A 34 -7.57 8.56 7.51
N ARG A 35 -8.18 7.82 6.56
CA ARG A 35 -8.20 6.37 6.60
C ARG A 35 -6.77 5.92 6.30
N PRO A 36 -6.16 5.10 7.16
CA PRO A 36 -4.89 4.47 6.84
C PRO A 36 -5.01 3.84 5.46
N GLN A 37 -4.07 4.13 4.58
CA GLN A 37 -4.03 3.54 3.25
C GLN A 37 -3.83 2.04 3.45
N GLU A 38 -4.90 1.26 3.26
CA GLU A 38 -4.85 -0.18 3.48
C GLU A 38 -3.90 -0.81 2.45
N ASP A 39 -2.99 -1.66 2.92
CA ASP A 39 -2.08 -2.40 2.05
C ASP A 39 -2.91 -3.34 1.18
N VAL A 40 -3.00 -3.05 -0.11
CA VAL A 40 -3.73 -3.87 -1.07
C VAL A 40 -2.86 -5.08 -1.42
N ALA A 41 -3.35 -6.28 -1.09
CA ALA A 41 -2.65 -7.51 -1.44
C ALA A 41 -2.91 -7.93 -2.89
N MET A 42 -4.10 -7.64 -3.41
CA MET A 42 -4.48 -8.01 -4.77
C MET A 42 -5.46 -7.00 -5.35
N GLU A 43 -5.31 -6.68 -6.62
CA GLU A 43 -6.17 -5.75 -7.35
C GLU A 43 -6.66 -6.42 -8.63
N VAL A 44 -7.94 -6.20 -8.93
CA VAL A 44 -8.61 -6.58 -10.16
C VAL A 44 -9.01 -5.29 -10.85
N ARG A 45 -8.51 -5.10 -12.08
CA ARG A 45 -8.83 -3.93 -12.90
C ARG A 45 -9.52 -4.35 -14.18
N ASP A 46 -10.53 -3.59 -14.56
CA ASP A 46 -11.25 -3.68 -15.83
C ASP A 46 -11.78 -5.10 -16.15
N LEU A 47 -12.16 -5.86 -15.13
CA LEU A 47 -12.63 -7.24 -15.31
C LEU A 47 -13.95 -7.26 -16.06
N SER A 48 -13.93 -7.86 -17.24
CA SER A 48 -15.13 -8.14 -18.01
C SER A 48 -15.19 -9.65 -18.31
N LEU A 49 -16.36 -10.24 -18.09
CA LEU A 49 -16.58 -11.69 -18.19
C LEU A 49 -17.74 -11.96 -19.13
N TRP A 50 -17.58 -12.93 -20.02
CA TRP A 50 -18.61 -13.38 -20.96
C TRP A 50 -18.86 -14.88 -20.82
N TYR A 51 -20.13 -15.27 -20.81
CA TYR A 51 -20.57 -16.64 -21.01
C TYR A 51 -21.11 -16.79 -22.43
N GLY A 52 -20.26 -17.30 -23.32
CA GLY A 52 -20.55 -17.39 -24.74
C GLY A 52 -20.78 -16.00 -25.34
N LYS A 53 -22.00 -15.72 -25.78
CA LYS A 53 -22.39 -14.41 -26.36
C LYS A 53 -22.88 -13.40 -25.32
N LYS A 54 -23.14 -13.83 -24.08
CA LYS A 54 -23.69 -12.97 -23.03
C LYS A 54 -22.58 -12.43 -22.15
N GLN A 55 -22.56 -11.12 -21.93
CA GLN A 55 -21.68 -10.49 -20.93
C GLN A 55 -22.30 -10.63 -19.54
N ALA A 56 -21.52 -11.14 -18.59
CA ALA A 56 -21.92 -11.30 -17.19
C ALA A 56 -21.26 -10.29 -16.26
N LEU A 57 -20.01 -9.91 -16.52
CA LEU A 57 -19.33 -8.83 -15.79
C LEU A 57 -18.86 -7.78 -16.80
N THR A 58 -19.04 -6.51 -16.44
CA THR A 58 -18.64 -5.37 -17.27
C THR A 58 -17.82 -4.42 -16.43
N ASN A 59 -16.54 -4.27 -16.78
CA ASN A 59 -15.60 -3.32 -16.16
C ASN A 59 -15.65 -3.31 -14.62
N VAL A 60 -15.44 -4.48 -14.02
CA VAL A 60 -15.44 -4.62 -12.56
C VAL A 60 -14.03 -4.36 -12.05
N ASN A 61 -13.92 -3.41 -11.13
CA ASN A 61 -12.69 -3.05 -10.45
C ASN A 61 -12.84 -3.42 -8.97
N LEU A 62 -11.96 -4.29 -8.45
CA LEU A 62 -11.96 -4.70 -7.05
C LEU A 62 -10.55 -4.61 -6.46
N ALA A 63 -10.46 -4.25 -5.18
CA ALA A 63 -9.24 -4.35 -4.40
C ALA A 63 -9.46 -5.27 -3.21
N PHE A 64 -8.51 -6.16 -2.97
CA PHE A 64 -8.47 -7.08 -1.83
C PHE A 64 -7.41 -6.59 -0.84
N PRO A 65 -7.81 -6.02 0.30
CA PRO A 65 -6.87 -5.58 1.32
C PRO A 65 -6.21 -6.77 2.00
N LYS A 66 -4.95 -6.61 2.39
CA LYS A 66 -4.16 -7.65 3.05
C LYS A 66 -4.72 -7.98 4.43
N ASN A 67 -4.69 -9.27 4.77
CA ASN A 67 -5.17 -9.79 6.07
C ASN A 67 -6.65 -9.44 6.37
N LYS A 68 -7.46 -9.25 5.32
CA LYS A 68 -8.89 -9.00 5.44
C LYS A 68 -9.67 -10.09 4.73
N VAL A 69 -10.85 -10.37 5.26
CA VAL A 69 -11.82 -11.26 4.63
C VAL A 69 -12.76 -10.41 3.80
N THR A 70 -12.87 -10.73 2.51
CA THR A 70 -13.79 -10.07 1.58
C THR A 70 -14.89 -11.05 1.19
N ALA A 71 -16.15 -10.68 1.43
CA ALA A 71 -17.30 -11.45 0.98
C ALA A 71 -17.85 -10.85 -0.32
N LEU A 72 -18.10 -11.70 -1.32
CA LEU A 72 -18.79 -11.34 -2.57
C LEU A 72 -20.23 -11.85 -2.47
N ILE A 73 -21.21 -10.95 -2.53
CA ILE A 73 -22.64 -11.28 -2.38
C ILE A 73 -23.38 -10.85 -3.65
N GLY A 74 -24.30 -11.69 -4.12
CA GLY A 74 -25.15 -11.40 -5.28
C GLY A 74 -26.58 -11.91 -5.10
N PRO A 75 -27.55 -11.39 -5.88
CA PRO A 75 -28.92 -11.92 -5.92
C PRO A 75 -28.94 -13.38 -6.43
N SER A 76 -29.93 -14.17 -5.99
CA SER A 76 -30.10 -15.59 -6.38
C SER A 76 -30.58 -15.75 -7.82
#